data_AF-A0A1N6N211-F1
#
_entry.id   AF-A0A1N6N211-F1
#
_cell.length_a   1.000
_cell.length_b   1.000
_cell.length_c   1.000
_cell.angle_alpha   90.00
_cell.angle_beta   90.00
_cell.angle_gamma   90.00
#
_symmetry.space_group_name_H-M   'P 1'
#
loop_
_entity.id
_entity.type
_entity.pdbx_description
1 polymer ?
#
loop_
_entity_poly.entity_id
_entity_poly.type
_entity_poly.pdbx_seq_one_letter_code
_entity_poly.pdbx_strand_id
1 'polypeptide(L)'
;MKSWIQGSEIDEHIDLIGDDNAEYYRKALIDYVNQYQDECPSDYLEEVWLYMQIKSETGDMDFTAVPDEIIEAIEIGRYEYCFSLNEIASAYKILVKPQPITCTDIKSFANHMLEAFSCYLPEDAFFNQEIQRLKGILAK
;
A
#
# COMPACT_ATOMS: atom_id res chain seq x y z
N MET A 1 -8.24 12.34 6.77
CA MET A 1 -7.65 11.11 7.30
C MET A 1 -6.62 11.50 8.33
N LYS A 2 -6.54 10.80 9.47
CA LYS A 2 -5.46 10.97 10.44
C LYS A 2 -4.15 10.58 9.74
N SER A 3 -3.07 11.34 9.91
CA SER A 3 -1.75 10.90 9.45
C SER A 3 -1.10 10.12 10.59
N TRP A 4 -1.06 8.81 10.45
CA TRP A 4 -0.49 7.89 11.44
C TRP A 4 1.04 8.00 11.52
N ILE A 5 1.68 8.36 10.42
CA ILE A 5 3.14 8.48 10.36
C ILE A 5 3.65 9.87 10.72
N GLN A 6 2.80 10.90 10.74
CA GLN A 6 3.27 12.29 10.90
C GLN A 6 4.08 12.47 12.19
N GLY A 7 5.33 12.92 12.04
CA GLY A 7 6.24 13.13 13.17
C GLY A 7 6.75 11.84 13.83
N SER A 8 6.59 10.71 13.16
CA SER A 8 7.20 9.43 13.54
C SER A 8 8.54 9.22 12.84
N GLU A 9 9.35 8.28 13.35
CA GLU A 9 10.62 7.90 12.74
C GLU A 9 10.46 7.38 11.29
N ILE A 10 9.31 6.80 10.92
CA ILE A 10 9.04 6.38 9.53
C ILE A 10 8.95 7.58 8.61
N ASP A 11 8.28 8.65 9.04
CA ASP A 11 8.06 9.83 8.22
C ASP A 11 9.39 10.52 7.91
N GLU A 12 10.26 10.65 8.91
CA GLU A 12 11.64 11.11 8.74
C GLU A 12 12.45 10.19 7.82
N HIS A 13 12.30 8.87 7.96
CA HIS A 13 13.02 7.91 7.11
C HIS A 13 12.56 7.96 5.65
N ILE A 14 11.25 8.10 5.40
CA ILE A 14 10.72 8.26 4.04
C ILE A 14 11.24 9.54 3.40
N ASP A 15 11.39 10.64 4.15
CA ASP A 15 11.96 11.89 3.64
C ASP A 15 13.43 11.73 3.19
N LEU A 16 14.17 10.78 3.76
CA LEU A 16 15.56 10.51 3.39
C LEU A 16 15.71 9.66 2.12
N ILE A 17 14.67 8.92 1.70
CA ILE A 17 14.71 8.07 0.50
C ILE A 17 14.96 8.93 -0.75
N GLY A 18 14.29 10.08 -0.84
CA GLY A 18 14.27 10.94 -2.03
C GLY A 18 13.45 10.35 -3.19
N ASP A 19 12.79 11.21 -3.96
CA ASP A 19 11.85 10.78 -5.01
C ASP A 19 12.50 9.89 -6.08
N ASP A 20 13.79 10.10 -6.39
CA ASP A 20 14.52 9.30 -7.39
C ASP A 20 14.71 7.83 -6.96
N ASN A 21 14.67 7.54 -5.67
CA ASN A 21 14.83 6.18 -5.14
C ASN A 21 13.50 5.55 -4.68
N ALA A 22 12.43 6.33 -4.57
CA ALA A 22 11.15 5.84 -4.06
C ALA A 22 10.61 4.66 -4.88
N GLU A 23 10.80 4.68 -6.20
CA GLU A 23 10.39 3.61 -7.12
C GLU A 23 10.97 2.23 -6.77
N TYR A 24 12.18 2.18 -6.20
CA TYR A 24 12.82 0.93 -5.78
C TYR A 24 11.97 0.13 -4.77
N TYR A 25 11.14 0.82 -3.98
CA TYR A 25 10.31 0.19 -2.97
C TYR A 25 8.99 -0.37 -3.52
N ARG A 26 8.58 -0.04 -4.75
CA ARG A 26 7.25 -0.38 -5.27
C ARG A 26 6.93 -1.86 -5.08
N LYS A 27 7.82 -2.76 -5.52
CA LYS A 27 7.65 -4.21 -5.37
C LYS A 27 7.44 -4.62 -3.90
N ALA A 28 8.25 -4.10 -2.98
CA ALA A 28 8.14 -4.47 -1.57
C ALA A 28 6.84 -3.95 -0.93
N LEU A 29 6.34 -2.79 -1.39
CA LEU A 29 5.04 -2.27 -0.98
C LEU A 29 3.88 -3.10 -1.55
N ILE A 30 4.01 -3.62 -2.79
CA ILE A 30 3.09 -4.59 -3.36
C ILE A 30 3.03 -5.85 -2.49
N ASP A 31 4.18 -6.44 -2.18
CA ASP A 31 4.27 -7.62 -1.33
C ASP A 31 3.59 -7.39 0.04
N TYR A 32 3.74 -6.19 0.59
CA TYR A 32 3.15 -5.82 1.87
C TYR A 32 1.63 -5.69 1.83
N VAL A 33 1.06 -5.00 0.83
CA VAL A 33 -0.40 -4.88 0.71
C VAL A 33 -1.05 -6.21 0.32
N ASN A 34 -0.39 -7.04 -0.48
CA ASN A 34 -0.90 -8.37 -0.81
C ASN A 34 -0.97 -9.27 0.42
N GLN A 35 0.02 -9.22 1.31
CA GLN A 35 -0.07 -9.99 2.55
C GLN A 35 -1.26 -9.57 3.42
N TYR A 36 -1.62 -8.28 3.43
CA TYR A 36 -2.84 -7.86 4.12
C TYR A 36 -4.08 -8.58 3.55
N GLN A 37 -4.20 -8.66 2.22
CA GLN A 37 -5.31 -9.36 1.57
C GLN A 37 -5.27 -10.88 1.82
N ASP A 38 -4.10 -11.49 2.01
CA ASP A 38 -4.01 -12.90 2.42
C ASP A 38 -4.63 -13.12 3.82
N GLU A 39 -4.45 -12.16 4.73
CA GLU A 39 -4.97 -12.21 6.10
C GLU A 39 -6.44 -11.75 6.20
N CYS A 40 -6.83 -10.80 5.35
CA CYS A 40 -8.13 -10.13 5.32
C CYS A 40 -8.66 -10.05 3.87
N PRO A 41 -9.07 -11.19 3.28
CA PRO A 41 -9.45 -11.26 1.87
C PRO A 41 -10.73 -10.49 1.58
N SER A 42 -10.77 -9.87 0.40
CA SER A 42 -11.96 -9.25 -0.15
C SER A 42 -12.22 -9.70 -1.58
N ASP A 43 -13.42 -10.22 -1.83
CA ASP A 43 -13.87 -10.62 -3.17
C ASP A 43 -13.83 -9.44 -4.17
N TYR A 44 -13.96 -8.20 -3.69
CA TYR A 44 -13.87 -7.00 -4.53
C TYR A 44 -12.45 -6.70 -5.04
N LEU A 45 -11.42 -7.22 -4.36
CA LEU A 45 -10.02 -6.96 -4.69
C LEU A 45 -9.28 -8.24 -5.10
N GLU A 46 -9.96 -9.37 -5.27
CA GLU A 46 -9.31 -10.65 -5.64
C GLU A 46 -8.50 -10.53 -6.94
N GLU A 47 -9.10 -9.92 -7.98
CA GLU A 47 -8.43 -9.71 -9.27
C GLU A 47 -7.25 -8.73 -9.15
N VAL A 48 -7.39 -7.70 -8.31
CA VAL A 48 -6.32 -6.73 -8.03
C VAL A 48 -5.16 -7.42 -7.32
N TRP A 49 -5.44 -8.20 -6.28
CA TRP A 49 -4.45 -8.97 -5.54
C TRP A 49 -3.69 -9.92 -6.47
N LEU A 50 -4.41 -10.67 -7.33
CA LEU A 50 -3.81 -11.62 -8.26
C LEU A 50 -2.93 -10.92 -9.30
N TYR A 51 -3.41 -9.82 -9.88
CA TYR A 51 -2.63 -9.01 -10.82
C TYR A 51 -1.34 -8.50 -10.18
N MET A 52 -1.43 -7.98 -8.96
CA MET A 52 -0.29 -7.44 -8.23
C MET A 52 0.68 -8.54 -7.79
N GLN A 53 0.18 -9.73 -7.47
CA GLN A 53 0.99 -10.91 -7.16
C GLN A 53 1.84 -11.30 -8.38
N ILE A 54 1.23 -11.39 -9.56
CA ILE A 54 1.95 -11.71 -10.81
C ILE A 54 3.02 -10.65 -11.12
N LYS A 55 2.70 -9.35 -10.97
CA LYS A 55 3.68 -8.26 -11.14
C LYS A 55 4.88 -8.43 -10.20
N SER A 56 4.61 -8.76 -8.94
CA SER A 56 5.68 -8.99 -7.96
C SER A 56 6.56 -10.20 -8.29
N GLU A 57 5.95 -11.34 -8.64
CA GLU A 57 6.67 -12.59 -8.93
C GLU A 57 7.52 -12.50 -10.20
N THR A 58 7.03 -11.81 -11.22
CA THR A 58 7.75 -11.59 -12.48
C THR A 58 8.81 -10.48 -12.37
N GLY A 59 8.68 -9.61 -11.37
CA GLY A 59 9.51 -8.40 -11.24
C GLY A 59 9.17 -7.32 -12.25
N ASP A 60 8.08 -7.47 -13.01
CA ASP A 60 7.61 -6.47 -13.97
C ASP A 60 6.90 -5.33 -13.22
N MET A 61 7.62 -4.25 -12.95
CA MET A 61 7.08 -3.04 -12.32
C MET A 61 6.57 -2.01 -13.34
N ASP A 62 6.26 -2.42 -14.56
CA ASP A 62 5.60 -1.56 -15.54
C ASP A 62 4.08 -1.50 -15.30
N PHE A 63 3.59 -0.30 -14.97
CA PHE A 63 2.16 -0.01 -14.77
C PHE A 63 1.62 0.97 -15.81
N THR A 64 2.28 1.12 -16.96
CA THR A 64 1.81 2.00 -18.05
C THR A 64 0.59 1.46 -18.78
N ALA A 65 0.33 0.16 -18.68
CA ALA A 65 -0.80 -0.53 -19.31
C ALA A 65 -1.51 -1.47 -18.31
N VAL A 66 -2.08 -0.89 -17.25
CA VAL A 66 -2.93 -1.63 -16.30
C VAL A 66 -4.28 -1.93 -16.98
N PRO A 67 -4.79 -3.17 -16.92
CA PRO A 67 -6.11 -3.49 -17.44
C PRO A 67 -7.22 -2.66 -16.79
N ASP A 68 -8.22 -2.24 -17.57
CA ASP A 68 -9.34 -1.42 -17.08
C ASP A 68 -10.12 -2.10 -15.95
N GLU A 69 -10.25 -3.43 -15.99
CA GLU A 69 -10.89 -4.25 -14.95
C GLU A 69 -10.20 -4.11 -13.58
N ILE A 70 -8.86 -4.03 -13.55
CA ILE A 70 -8.09 -3.83 -12.32
C ILE A 70 -8.31 -2.40 -11.78
N ILE A 71 -8.36 -1.41 -12.68
CA ILE A 71 -8.63 -0.02 -12.30
C ILE A 71 -10.04 0.12 -11.74
N GLU A 72 -11.03 -0.53 -12.38
CA GLU A 72 -12.43 -0.51 -11.95
C GLU A 72 -12.61 -1.19 -10.57
N ALA A 73 -12.01 -2.36 -10.36
CA ALA A 73 -12.05 -3.06 -9.08
C ALA A 73 -11.46 -2.21 -7.94
N ILE A 74 -10.34 -1.51 -8.20
CA ILE A 74 -9.76 -0.56 -7.26
C ILE A 74 -10.74 0.58 -6.97
N GLU A 75 -11.36 1.20 -7.97
CA GLU A 75 -12.29 2.30 -7.73
C GLU A 75 -13.54 1.84 -6.96
N ILE A 76 -14.10 0.67 -7.28
CA ILE A 76 -15.22 0.10 -6.52
C ILE A 76 -14.82 -0.04 -5.04
N GLY A 77 -13.69 -0.69 -4.75
CA GLY A 77 -13.21 -0.89 -3.39
C GLY A 77 -13.03 0.42 -2.61
N ARG A 78 -12.65 1.53 -3.27
CA ARG A 78 -12.50 2.85 -2.64
C ARG A 78 -13.80 3.53 -2.21
N TYR A 79 -14.94 3.07 -2.70
CA TYR A 79 -16.27 3.65 -2.42
C TYR A 79 -17.24 2.69 -1.73
N GLU A 80 -16.77 1.50 -1.34
CA GLU A 80 -17.51 0.56 -0.51
C GLU A 80 -17.77 1.10 0.91
N TYR A 81 -18.73 0.50 1.63
CA TYR A 81 -19.03 0.89 3.01
C TYR A 81 -17.94 0.46 4.03
N CYS A 82 -17.12 -0.51 3.65
CA CYS A 82 -16.07 -1.06 4.51
C CYS A 82 -14.83 -0.14 4.49
N PHE A 83 -14.58 0.57 5.60
CA PHE A 83 -13.46 1.52 5.69
C PHE A 83 -12.11 0.90 5.36
N SER A 84 -11.78 -0.26 5.94
CA SER A 84 -10.51 -0.93 5.65
C SER A 84 -10.36 -1.31 4.19
N LEU A 85 -11.44 -1.74 3.53
CA LEU A 85 -11.44 -2.00 2.10
C LEU A 85 -11.14 -0.73 1.29
N ASN A 86 -11.72 0.42 1.68
CA ASN A 86 -11.43 1.70 1.02
C ASN A 86 -9.96 2.08 1.11
N GLU A 87 -9.35 1.83 2.26
CA GLU A 87 -7.95 2.13 2.53
C GLU A 87 -7.03 1.20 1.72
N ILE A 88 -7.28 -0.11 1.70
CA ILE A 88 -6.48 -1.05 0.89
C ILE A 88 -6.62 -0.77 -0.61
N ALA A 89 -7.82 -0.48 -1.09
CA ALA A 89 -8.02 -0.08 -2.47
C ALA A 89 -7.27 1.22 -2.81
N SER A 90 -7.23 2.18 -1.89
CA SER A 90 -6.43 3.40 -2.05
C SER A 90 -4.93 3.14 -2.04
N ALA A 91 -4.45 2.18 -1.25
CA ALA A 91 -3.06 1.71 -1.28
C ALA A 91 -2.71 1.08 -2.64
N TYR A 92 -3.56 0.19 -3.17
CA TYR A 92 -3.37 -0.37 -4.51
C TYR A 92 -3.37 0.70 -5.60
N LYS A 93 -4.27 1.69 -5.53
CA LYS A 93 -4.33 2.81 -6.47
C LYS A 93 -3.00 3.55 -6.61
N ILE A 94 -2.29 3.75 -5.49
CA ILE A 94 -0.97 4.37 -5.49
C ILE A 94 0.04 3.49 -6.24
N LEU A 95 0.02 2.19 -5.99
CA LEU A 95 0.99 1.24 -6.54
C LEU A 95 0.79 0.96 -8.03
N VAL A 96 -0.46 1.01 -8.52
CA VAL A 96 -0.78 0.82 -9.94
C VAL A 96 -0.65 2.09 -10.77
N LYS A 97 -0.25 3.23 -10.17
CA LYS A 97 -0.14 4.46 -10.94
C LYS A 97 0.97 4.31 -12.00
N PRO A 98 0.77 4.83 -13.23
CA PRO A 98 1.71 4.62 -14.33
C PRO A 98 3.02 5.42 -14.17
N GLN A 99 3.03 6.47 -13.35
CA GLN A 99 4.23 7.25 -13.05
C GLN A 99 5.06 6.57 -11.95
N PRO A 100 6.37 6.85 -11.87
CA PRO A 100 7.17 6.45 -10.71
C PRO A 100 6.56 6.92 -9.39
N ILE A 101 6.60 6.06 -8.35
CA ILE A 101 6.19 6.43 -6.99
C ILE A 101 7.21 7.41 -6.39
N THR A 102 6.69 8.35 -5.60
CA THR A 102 7.44 9.41 -4.91
C THR A 102 7.44 9.16 -3.41
N CYS A 103 8.24 9.90 -2.64
CA CYS A 103 8.18 9.85 -1.18
C CYS A 103 6.77 10.19 -0.66
N THR A 104 6.07 11.11 -1.32
CA THR A 104 4.69 11.48 -0.95
C THR A 104 3.73 10.31 -1.17
N ASP A 105 3.92 9.53 -2.22
CA ASP A 105 3.14 8.31 -2.46
C ASP A 105 3.41 7.26 -1.39
N ILE A 106 4.68 7.05 -0.99
CA ILE A 106 5.04 6.13 0.09
C ILE A 106 4.40 6.56 1.41
N LYS A 107 4.41 7.86 1.73
CA LYS A 107 3.73 8.41 2.92
C LYS A 107 2.23 8.16 2.88
N SER A 108 1.60 8.40 1.73
CA SER A 108 0.16 8.16 1.56
C SER A 108 -0.16 6.67 1.68
N PHE A 109 0.62 5.82 1.03
CA PHE A 109 0.50 4.37 1.09
C PHE A 109 0.61 3.86 2.53
N ALA A 110 1.63 4.29 3.28
CA ALA A 110 1.82 3.90 4.66
C ALA A 110 0.62 4.30 5.54
N ASN A 111 0.07 5.51 5.35
CA ASN A 111 -1.12 5.95 6.07
C ASN A 111 -2.35 5.09 5.76
N HIS A 112 -2.60 4.78 4.49
CA HIS A 112 -3.71 3.90 4.10
C HIS A 112 -3.58 2.51 4.74
N MET A 113 -2.38 1.91 4.69
CA MET A 113 -2.15 0.61 5.32
C MET A 113 -2.37 0.64 6.84
N LEU A 114 -1.84 1.66 7.52
CA LEU A 114 -2.01 1.78 8.98
C LEU A 114 -3.48 2.03 9.37
N GLU A 115 -4.21 2.83 8.60
CA GLU A 115 -5.65 3.03 8.81
C GLU A 115 -6.42 1.70 8.60
N ALA A 116 -6.10 0.95 7.54
CA ALA A 116 -6.70 -0.35 7.28
C ALA A 116 -6.48 -1.33 8.45
N PHE A 117 -5.27 -1.40 9.00
CA PHE A 117 -4.96 -2.24 10.17
C PHE A 117 -5.63 -1.75 11.46
N SER A 118 -5.81 -0.44 11.62
CA SER A 118 -6.48 0.14 12.79
C SER A 118 -7.95 -0.29 12.93
N CYS A 119 -8.56 -0.76 11.84
CA CYS A 119 -9.91 -1.34 11.85
C CYS A 119 -9.97 -2.71 12.54
N TYR A 120 -8.84 -3.42 12.65
CA TYR A 120 -8.77 -4.80 13.17
C TYR A 120 -7.92 -4.92 14.42
N LEU A 121 -6.93 -4.04 14.59
CA LEU A 121 -5.97 -4.08 15.68
C LEU A 121 -6.17 -2.87 16.62
N PRO A 122 -6.03 -3.07 17.95
CA PRO A 122 -5.91 -1.96 18.88
C PRO A 122 -4.76 -1.02 18.47
N GLU A 123 -4.88 0.27 18.79
CA GLU A 123 -3.90 1.30 18.39
C GLU A 123 -2.47 0.91 18.79
N ASP A 124 -2.28 0.51 20.05
CA ASP A 124 -0.98 0.09 20.57
C ASP A 124 -0.41 -1.16 19.85
N ALA A 125 -1.26 -2.03 19.29
CA ALA A 125 -0.82 -3.24 18.61
C ALA A 125 -0.31 -2.93 17.19
N PHE A 126 -1.04 -2.15 16.41
CA PHE A 126 -0.58 -1.82 15.06
C PHE A 126 0.60 -0.83 15.07
N PHE A 127 0.66 0.12 16.03
CA PHE A 127 1.81 1.04 16.17
C PHE A 127 3.12 0.29 16.47
N ASN A 128 3.06 -0.83 17.19
CA ASN A 128 4.26 -1.60 17.53
C ASN A 128 4.63 -2.61 16.44
N GLN A 129 3.65 -3.19 15.75
CA GLN A 129 3.91 -4.25 14.78
C GLN A 129 4.09 -3.70 13.35
N GLU A 130 3.11 -2.98 12.83
CA GLU A 130 3.04 -2.64 11.40
C GLU A 130 3.96 -1.47 11.05
N ILE A 131 4.18 -0.53 11.98
CA ILE A 131 5.23 0.48 11.83
C ILE A 131 6.61 -0.17 11.76
N GLN A 132 6.94 -1.11 12.66
CA GLN A 132 8.27 -1.75 12.60
C GLN A 132 8.46 -2.55 11.31
N ARG A 133 7.38 -3.16 10.82
CA ARG A 133 7.38 -3.86 9.55
C ARG A 133 7.61 -2.91 8.36
N LEU A 134 6.90 -1.79 8.30
CA LEU A 134 7.12 -0.74 7.30
C LEU A 134 8.54 -0.17 7.37
N LYS A 135 9.08 0.07 8.57
CA LYS A 135 10.49 0.46 8.75
C LYS A 135 11.44 -0.59 8.15
N GLY A 136 11.20 -1.87 8.41
CA GLY A 136 12.02 -2.95 7.86
C GLY A 136 11.98 -3.06 6.33
N ILE A 137 10.85 -2.70 5.72
CA ILE A 137 10.71 -2.61 4.26
C ILE A 137 11.52 -1.43 3.72
N LEU A 138 11.37 -0.26 4.36
CA LEU A 138 11.92 1.01 3.88
C LEU A 138 13.41 1.20 4.24
N ALA A 139 13.98 0.38 5.12
CA ALA A 139 15.39 0.44 5.50
C ALA A 139 16.35 -0.30 4.54
N LYS A 140 15.82 -0.93 3.48
CA LYS A 140 16.59 -1.63 2.45
C LYS A 140 17.07 -0.68 1.37
#